data_AF-A0AAW8NMV2-F1
#
_entry.id   AF-A0AAW8NMV2-F1
#
_cell.length_a   1.000
_cell.length_b   1.000
_cell.length_c   1.000
_cell.angle_alpha   90.00
_cell.angle_beta   90.00
_cell.angle_gamma   90.00
#
_symmetry.space_group_name_H-M   'P 1'
#
loop_
_entity.id
_entity.type
_entity.pdbx_description
1 polymer ?
#
loop_
_entity_poly.entity_id
_entity_poly.type
_entity_poly.pdbx_seq_one_letter_code
_entity_poly.pdbx_strand_id
1 'polypeptide(L)'
;MATNLSSKAQAELGSLLVNTPELVNLLAMLPKENLNDYPLLQKELSSKHPNTKKYNKALKDKLFTKEEFRDRVFARLDMFAYEMAVAMNTDYLIERVSLIVGDDISKIDELDINEIGTDVLQRVLTDLSSAVCKEIQPKADHPFLAERGRIDHKFWRHADKAYAAYVEGYNTQAALDAWCQLNLHTRCPQSFIRWLKAYGNPAEVAEWMSYVS
;
A
#
# COMPACT_ATOMS: atom_id res chain seq x y z
N MET A 1 29.36 -6.71 1.43
CA MET A 1 29.42 -5.72 0.33
C MET A 1 29.41 -4.35 0.97
N ALA A 2 30.37 -3.47 0.65
CA ALA A 2 30.38 -2.11 1.17
C ALA A 2 29.37 -1.27 0.38
N THR A 3 28.32 -0.81 1.04
CA THR A 3 27.30 0.06 0.46
C THR A 3 27.86 1.47 0.37
N ASN A 4 28.19 1.93 -0.84
CA ASN A 4 28.64 3.31 -1.05
C ASN A 4 27.43 4.24 -1.09
N LEU A 5 27.21 4.96 0.01
CA LEU A 5 26.19 6.01 0.09
C LEU A 5 26.62 7.24 -0.72
N SER A 6 25.66 7.93 -1.33
CA SER A 6 25.90 9.24 -1.97
C SER A 6 26.27 10.29 -0.92
N SER A 7 26.93 11.38 -1.33
CA SER A 7 27.33 12.46 -0.40
C SER A 7 26.16 13.08 0.35
N LYS A 8 24.99 13.19 -0.29
CA LYS A 8 23.75 13.64 0.35
C LYS A 8 23.24 12.65 1.39
N ALA A 9 23.19 11.35 1.04
CA ALA A 9 22.76 10.30 1.97
C ALA A 9 23.72 10.15 3.18
N GLN A 10 25.02 10.38 2.98
CA GLN A 10 26.00 10.44 4.07
C GLN A 10 25.75 11.62 5.00
N ALA A 11 25.40 12.79 4.46
CA ALA A 11 25.07 13.97 5.26
C ALA A 11 23.78 13.76 6.09
N GLU A 12 22.75 13.16 5.50
CA GLU A 12 21.50 12.80 6.20
C GLU A 12 21.76 11.77 7.32
N LEU A 13 22.53 10.72 7.03
CA LEU A 13 22.94 9.74 8.05
C LEU A 13 23.75 10.40 9.17
N GLY A 14 24.68 11.29 8.82
CA GLY A 14 25.44 12.08 9.79
C GLY A 14 24.53 12.93 10.68
N SER A 15 23.52 13.59 10.09
CA SER A 15 22.54 14.38 10.85
C SER A 15 21.72 13.53 11.81
N LEU A 16 21.31 12.32 11.40
CA LEU A 16 20.56 11.38 12.25
C LEU A 16 21.41 10.88 13.43
N LEU A 17 22.69 10.59 13.18
CA LEU A 17 23.61 10.15 14.23
C LEU A 17 23.87 11.25 15.27
N VAL A 18 23.89 12.52 14.84
CA VAL A 18 24.03 13.68 15.73
C VAL A 18 22.71 13.99 16.45
N ASN A 19 21.56 13.85 15.79
CA ASN A 19 20.23 14.08 16.38
C ASN A 19 19.65 12.82 17.04
N THR A 20 20.28 12.42 18.15
CA THR A 20 19.96 11.18 18.88
C THR A 20 18.46 10.98 19.20
N PRO A 21 17.66 12.01 19.56
CA PRO A 21 16.23 11.85 19.82
C PRO A 21 15.40 11.38 18.61
N GLU A 22 15.65 11.93 17.43
CA GLU A 22 14.96 11.53 16.19
C GLU A 22 15.33 10.11 15.80
N LEU A 23 16.63 9.78 15.88
CA LEU A 23 17.12 8.43 15.64
C LEU A 23 16.50 7.43 16.62
N VAL A 24 16.41 7.76 17.91
CA VAL A 24 15.76 6.92 18.93
C VAL A 24 14.29 6.68 18.61
N ASN A 25 13.55 7.71 18.19
CA ASN A 25 12.14 7.56 17.81
C ASN A 25 11.99 6.67 16.58
N LEU A 26 12.83 6.86 15.55
CA LEU A 26 12.84 6.03 14.35
C LEU A 26 13.14 4.56 14.68
N LEU A 27 14.19 4.31 15.47
CA LEU A 27 14.56 2.96 15.89
C LEU A 27 13.49 2.29 16.75
N ALA A 28 12.76 3.06 17.58
CA ALA A 28 11.67 2.55 18.40
C ALA A 28 10.43 2.11 17.60
N MET A 29 10.29 2.58 16.36
CA MET A 29 9.19 2.22 15.46
C MET A 29 9.54 1.03 14.55
N LEU A 30 10.80 0.60 14.49
CA LEU A 30 11.19 -0.55 13.68
C LEU A 30 10.63 -1.86 14.24
N PRO A 31 10.34 -2.85 13.38
CA PRO A 31 10.07 -4.21 13.81
C PRO A 31 11.19 -4.70 14.73
N LYS A 32 10.80 -5.43 15.78
CA LYS A 32 11.72 -5.87 16.83
C LYS A 32 12.86 -6.72 16.28
N GLU A 33 12.56 -7.48 15.25
CA GLU A 33 13.44 -8.41 14.56
C GLU A 33 14.63 -7.69 13.92
N ASN A 34 14.47 -6.43 13.54
CA ASN A 34 15.51 -5.62 12.91
C ASN A 34 16.61 -5.17 13.89
N LEU A 35 16.39 -5.35 15.20
CA LEU A 35 17.35 -5.02 16.26
C LEU A 35 17.70 -6.23 17.14
N ASN A 36 17.56 -7.45 16.61
CA ASN A 36 17.82 -8.70 17.34
C ASN A 36 19.24 -8.77 17.93
N ASP A 37 20.23 -8.23 17.22
CA ASP A 37 21.62 -8.19 17.69
C ASP A 37 21.87 -7.14 18.81
N TYR A 38 20.88 -6.30 19.11
CA TYR A 38 20.96 -5.21 20.09
C TYR A 38 19.83 -5.27 21.13
N PRO A 39 19.72 -6.35 21.94
CA PRO A 39 18.58 -6.58 22.84
C PRO A 39 18.44 -5.52 23.95
N LEU A 40 19.56 -4.97 24.44
CA LEU A 40 19.55 -3.89 25.43
C LEU A 40 18.96 -2.61 24.84
N LEU A 41 19.39 -2.24 23.63
CA LEU A 41 18.88 -1.08 22.90
C LEU A 41 17.38 -1.25 22.65
N GLN A 42 16.94 -2.41 22.16
CA GLN A 42 15.52 -2.71 21.92
C GLN A 42 14.66 -2.53 23.19
N LYS A 43 15.13 -3.03 24.33
CA LYS A 43 14.45 -2.86 25.64
C LYS A 43 14.38 -1.40 26.05
N GLU A 44 15.48 -0.67 25.93
CA GLU A 44 15.54 0.75 26.29
C GLU A 44 14.66 1.61 25.38
N LEU A 45 14.70 1.40 24.06
CA LEU A 45 13.88 2.11 23.09
C LEU A 45 12.39 1.97 23.44
N SER A 46 11.92 0.74 23.67
CA SER A 46 10.51 0.49 24.00
C SER A 46 10.10 1.09 25.36
N SER A 47 10.90 0.89 26.40
CA SER A 47 10.58 1.31 27.77
C SER A 47 10.74 2.81 28.01
N LYS A 48 11.69 3.45 27.32
CA LYS A 48 11.95 4.89 27.46
C LYS A 48 11.10 5.75 26.51
N HIS A 49 10.48 5.16 25.48
CA HIS A 49 9.64 5.88 24.52
C HIS A 49 8.52 6.68 25.22
N PRO A 50 8.33 7.98 24.90
CA PRO A 50 7.37 8.84 25.60
C PRO A 50 5.95 8.30 25.62
N ASN A 51 5.47 7.73 24.50
CA ASN A 51 4.10 7.20 24.41
C ASN A 51 3.92 5.91 25.21
N THR A 52 4.95 5.07 25.31
CA THR A 52 4.91 3.87 26.15
C THR A 52 4.85 4.26 27.63
N LYS A 53 5.60 5.28 28.04
CA LYS A 53 5.52 5.83 29.41
C LYS A 53 4.13 6.38 29.71
N LYS A 54 3.56 7.17 28.79
CA LYS A 54 2.20 7.71 28.93
C LYS A 54 1.14 6.61 29.02
N TYR A 55 1.24 5.59 28.17
CA TYR A 55 0.37 4.41 28.20
C TYR A 55 0.44 3.68 29.56
N ASN A 56 1.65 3.35 30.02
CA ASN A 56 1.84 2.67 31.30
C ASN A 56 1.37 3.53 32.49
N LYS A 57 1.54 4.84 32.41
CA LYS A 57 1.01 5.78 33.41
C LYS A 57 -0.52 5.77 33.39
N ALA A 58 -1.15 5.86 32.22
CA ALA A 58 -2.61 5.84 32.07
C ALA A 58 -3.25 4.55 32.61
N LEU A 59 -2.57 3.40 32.44
CA LEU A 59 -2.99 2.13 33.05
C LEU A 59 -2.93 2.18 34.60
N LYS A 60 -1.84 2.74 35.16
CA LYS A 60 -1.70 2.90 36.63
C LYS A 60 -2.73 3.88 37.20
N ASP A 61 -2.98 4.96 36.47
CA ASP A 61 -3.94 6.00 36.81
C ASP A 61 -5.39 5.57 36.51
N LYS A 62 -5.60 4.34 36.00
CA LYS A 62 -6.90 3.75 35.65
C LYS A 62 -7.75 4.60 34.70
N LEU A 63 -7.10 5.33 33.78
CA LEU A 63 -7.79 6.09 32.75
C LEU A 63 -8.48 5.19 31.71
N PHE A 64 -7.90 4.00 31.50
CA PHE A 64 -8.47 2.91 30.71
C PHE A 64 -7.79 1.59 31.13
N THR A 65 -8.40 0.46 30.79
CA THR A 65 -7.81 -0.87 30.97
C THR A 65 -7.02 -1.31 29.73
N LYS A 66 -6.17 -2.34 29.91
CA LYS A 66 -5.46 -2.95 28.78
C LYS A 66 -6.41 -3.60 27.78
N GLU A 67 -7.53 -4.12 28.26
CA GLU A 67 -8.58 -4.74 27.45
C GLU A 67 -9.27 -3.68 26.60
N GLU A 68 -9.74 -2.59 27.21
CA GLU A 68 -10.35 -1.46 26.48
C GLU A 68 -9.41 -0.90 25.41
N PHE A 69 -8.13 -0.74 25.73
CA PHE A 69 -7.16 -0.26 24.74
C PHE A 69 -7.02 -1.24 23.56
N ARG A 70 -6.96 -2.54 23.83
CA ARG A 70 -6.88 -3.59 22.80
C ARG A 70 -8.15 -3.63 21.95
N ASP A 71 -9.32 -3.54 22.56
CA ASP A 71 -10.60 -3.59 21.86
C ASP A 71 -10.76 -2.38 20.93
N ARG A 72 -10.28 -1.20 21.36
CA ARG A 72 -10.21 -0.01 20.49
C ARG A 72 -9.26 -0.19 19.30
N VAL A 73 -8.14 -0.88 19.49
CA VAL A 73 -7.22 -1.23 18.40
C VAL A 73 -7.93 -2.18 17.42
N PHE A 74 -8.58 -3.23 17.91
CA PHE A 74 -9.29 -4.19 17.07
C PHE A 74 -10.46 -3.56 16.30
N ALA A 75 -11.29 -2.77 16.97
CA ALA A 75 -12.36 -2.03 16.30
C ALA A 75 -11.84 -1.14 15.16
N ARG A 76 -10.63 -0.56 15.32
CA ARG A 76 -10.02 0.23 14.24
C ARG A 76 -9.50 -0.65 13.11
N LEU A 77 -8.94 -1.82 13.41
CA LEU A 77 -8.55 -2.80 12.39
C LEU A 77 -9.75 -3.30 11.59
N ASP A 78 -10.89 -3.55 12.26
CA ASP A 78 -12.14 -3.97 11.61
C ASP A 78 -12.62 -2.88 10.62
N MET A 79 -12.56 -1.61 11.02
CA MET A 79 -12.86 -0.48 10.12
C MET A 79 -11.96 -0.45 8.89
N PHE A 80 -10.64 -0.62 9.07
CA PHE A 80 -9.71 -0.64 7.93
C PHE A 80 -9.98 -1.81 6.99
N ALA A 81 -10.25 -3.00 7.54
CA ALA A 81 -10.60 -4.18 6.75
C ALA A 81 -11.91 -3.97 5.97
N TYR A 82 -12.92 -3.34 6.60
CA TYR A 82 -14.17 -2.98 5.93
C TYR A 82 -13.96 -1.99 4.79
N GLU A 83 -13.24 -0.89 5.04
CA GLU A 83 -12.91 0.12 4.03
C GLU A 83 -12.20 -0.50 2.81
N MET A 84 -11.26 -1.42 3.04
CA MET A 84 -10.58 -2.17 1.98
C MET A 84 -11.52 -3.14 1.26
N ALA A 85 -12.34 -3.88 2.00
CA ALA A 85 -13.27 -4.87 1.44
C ALA A 85 -14.31 -4.22 0.51
N VAL A 86 -14.79 -3.02 0.84
CA VAL A 86 -15.72 -2.24 -0.01
C VAL A 86 -15.12 -1.92 -1.38
N ALA A 87 -13.80 -1.71 -1.46
CA ALA A 87 -13.10 -1.43 -2.71
C ALA A 87 -12.71 -2.69 -3.51
N MET A 88 -12.88 -3.88 -2.93
CA MET A 88 -12.52 -5.15 -3.54
C MET A 88 -13.70 -5.77 -4.30
N ASN A 89 -13.41 -6.55 -5.34
CA ASN A 89 -14.45 -7.41 -5.93
C ASN A 89 -14.74 -8.56 -4.96
N THR A 90 -15.95 -8.57 -4.41
CA THR A 90 -16.44 -9.58 -3.47
C THR A 90 -17.67 -10.33 -4.02
N ASP A 91 -17.91 -10.30 -5.33
CA ASP A 91 -19.10 -10.89 -5.97
C ASP A 91 -19.23 -12.38 -5.63
N TYR A 92 -18.10 -13.10 -5.59
CA TYR A 92 -18.06 -14.52 -5.21
C TYR A 92 -18.54 -14.79 -3.77
N LEU A 93 -18.27 -13.87 -2.84
CA LEU A 93 -18.74 -13.97 -1.46
C LEU A 93 -20.24 -13.70 -1.40
N ILE A 94 -20.72 -12.69 -2.14
CA ILE A 94 -22.15 -12.36 -2.24
C ILE A 94 -22.91 -13.54 -2.86
N GLU A 95 -22.42 -14.12 -3.95
CA GLU A 95 -22.99 -15.33 -4.56
C GLU A 95 -23.07 -16.47 -3.54
N ARG A 96 -21.98 -16.73 -2.79
CA ARG A 96 -21.96 -17.77 -1.75
C ARG A 96 -22.99 -17.51 -0.64
N VAL A 97 -23.03 -16.29 -0.09
CA VAL A 97 -23.95 -15.92 1.00
C VAL A 97 -25.40 -15.95 0.51
N SER A 98 -25.67 -15.49 -0.72
CA SER A 98 -27.02 -15.51 -1.31
C SER A 98 -27.59 -16.92 -1.44
N LEU A 99 -26.75 -17.94 -1.68
CA LEU A 99 -27.18 -19.34 -1.73
C LEU A 99 -27.54 -19.91 -0.36
N ILE A 100 -27.01 -19.32 0.72
CA ILE A 100 -27.28 -19.76 2.10
C ILE A 100 -28.49 -19.01 2.66
N VAL A 101 -28.53 -17.71 2.43
CA VAL A 101 -29.45 -16.79 3.10
C VAL A 101 -30.68 -16.44 2.26
N GLY A 102 -30.57 -16.46 0.93
CA GLY A 102 -31.65 -16.09 0.02
C GLY A 102 -32.07 -14.62 0.19
N ASP A 103 -33.32 -14.40 0.59
CA ASP A 103 -33.93 -13.09 0.82
C ASP A 103 -33.86 -12.62 2.28
N ASP A 104 -33.46 -13.48 3.22
CA ASP A 104 -33.51 -13.22 4.66
C ASP A 104 -32.22 -12.55 5.18
N ILE A 105 -32.03 -11.28 4.81
CA ILE A 105 -30.80 -10.53 5.12
C ILE A 105 -30.38 -10.58 6.60
N SER A 106 -31.33 -10.72 7.53
CA SER A 106 -31.06 -10.79 8.97
C SER A 106 -30.28 -12.05 9.37
N LYS A 107 -30.37 -13.14 8.60
CA LYS A 107 -29.57 -14.35 8.83
C LYS A 107 -28.08 -14.16 8.56
N ILE A 108 -27.68 -13.12 7.82
CA ILE A 108 -26.25 -12.87 7.57
C ILE A 108 -25.49 -12.68 8.89
N ASP A 109 -26.10 -12.01 9.87
CA ASP A 109 -25.51 -11.75 11.18
C ASP A 109 -25.36 -13.02 12.05
N GLU A 110 -26.03 -14.11 11.67
CA GLU A 110 -26.03 -15.39 12.37
C GLU A 110 -25.10 -16.44 11.73
N LEU A 111 -24.50 -16.13 10.56
CA LEU A 111 -23.68 -17.08 9.82
C LEU A 111 -22.39 -17.46 10.57
N ASP A 112 -22.12 -18.75 10.65
CA ASP A 112 -20.84 -19.28 11.12
C ASP A 112 -19.83 -19.43 9.97
N ILE A 113 -18.54 -19.44 10.34
CA ILE A 113 -17.39 -19.65 9.44
C ILE A 113 -17.59 -20.91 8.58
N ASN A 114 -18.12 -21.97 9.18
CA ASN A 114 -18.35 -23.25 8.51
C ASN A 114 -19.42 -23.18 7.42
N GLU A 115 -20.43 -22.32 7.58
CA GLU A 115 -21.53 -22.17 6.62
C GLU A 115 -21.05 -21.42 5.38
N ILE A 116 -20.30 -20.33 5.59
CA ILE A 116 -19.70 -19.54 4.50
C ILE A 116 -18.68 -20.40 3.73
N GLY A 117 -17.84 -21.14 4.44
CA GLY A 117 -16.81 -22.00 3.87
C GLY A 117 -15.41 -21.42 4.01
N THR A 118 -14.49 -22.23 4.54
CA THR A 118 -13.10 -21.83 4.84
C THR A 118 -12.34 -21.36 3.61
N ASP A 119 -12.60 -21.95 2.45
CA ASP A 119 -11.99 -21.60 1.16
C ASP A 119 -12.39 -20.21 0.68
N VAL A 120 -13.68 -19.87 0.80
CA VAL A 120 -14.21 -18.53 0.46
C VAL A 120 -13.61 -17.49 1.41
N LEU A 121 -13.61 -17.76 2.71
CA LEU A 121 -13.03 -16.86 3.70
C LEU A 121 -11.51 -16.70 3.54
N GLN A 122 -10.79 -17.78 3.24
CA GLN A 122 -9.36 -17.72 2.97
C GLN A 122 -9.05 -16.86 1.74
N ARG A 123 -9.88 -16.92 0.69
CA ARG A 123 -9.76 -16.06 -0.47
C ARG A 123 -9.94 -14.58 -0.10
N VAL A 124 -10.99 -14.26 0.66
CA VAL A 124 -11.23 -12.87 1.16
C VAL A 124 -10.03 -12.37 1.96
N LEU A 125 -9.52 -13.18 2.90
CA LEU A 125 -8.36 -12.82 3.72
C LEU A 125 -7.08 -12.64 2.88
N THR A 126 -6.90 -13.45 1.83
CA THR A 126 -5.76 -13.34 0.91
C THR A 126 -5.85 -12.06 0.07
N ASP A 127 -7.05 -11.75 -0.42
CA ASP A 127 -7.29 -10.54 -1.19
C ASP A 127 -7.11 -9.28 -0.31
N LEU A 128 -7.60 -9.30 0.93
CA LEU A 128 -7.37 -8.25 1.93
C LEU A 128 -5.88 -8.08 2.24
N SER A 129 -5.17 -9.17 2.50
CA SER A 129 -3.71 -9.13 2.72
C SER A 129 -2.99 -8.52 1.52
N SER A 130 -3.42 -8.84 0.30
CA SER A 130 -2.86 -8.26 -0.92
C SER A 130 -3.18 -6.77 -1.05
N ALA A 131 -4.37 -6.33 -0.63
CA ALA A 131 -4.77 -4.91 -0.59
C ALA A 131 -3.94 -4.12 0.43
N VAL A 132 -3.71 -4.65 1.63
CA VAL A 132 -2.83 -4.04 2.65
C VAL A 132 -1.42 -3.82 2.08
N CYS A 133 -0.87 -4.81 1.38
CA CYS A 133 0.44 -4.67 0.74
C CYS A 133 0.47 -3.58 -0.35
N LYS A 134 -0.64 -3.33 -1.06
CA LYS A 134 -0.73 -2.26 -2.06
C LYS A 134 -0.79 -0.87 -1.44
N GLU A 135 -1.43 -0.71 -0.28
CA GLU A 135 -1.47 0.55 0.46
C GLU A 135 -0.11 0.92 1.07
N ILE A 136 0.69 -0.08 1.46
CA ILE A 136 2.01 0.11 2.07
C ILE A 136 3.12 0.31 1.02
N GLN A 137 2.97 -0.30 -0.16
CA GLN A 137 3.90 -0.01 -1.24
C GLN A 137 3.78 1.48 -1.57
N PRO A 138 4.87 2.27 -1.52
CA PRO A 138 4.81 3.60 -2.13
C PRO A 138 4.28 3.38 -3.53
N LYS A 139 3.18 4.07 -3.88
CA LYS A 139 2.58 4.11 -5.22
C LYS A 139 3.73 3.97 -6.22
N ALA A 140 3.86 2.78 -6.81
CA ALA A 140 5.13 2.34 -7.39
C ALA A 140 5.75 3.47 -8.20
N ASP A 141 7.02 3.79 -7.94
CA ASP A 141 7.80 4.80 -8.68
C ASP A 141 7.35 4.72 -10.12
N HIS A 142 6.76 5.81 -10.61
CA HIS A 142 6.14 5.82 -11.92
C HIS A 142 7.10 5.14 -12.91
N PRO A 143 6.65 4.30 -13.87
CA PRO A 143 7.59 3.52 -14.67
C PRO A 143 8.63 4.37 -15.45
N PHE A 144 8.36 5.68 -15.59
CA PHE A 144 9.27 6.69 -16.15
C PHE A 144 10.32 7.26 -15.17
N LEU A 145 10.19 7.01 -13.86
CA LEU A 145 11.12 7.39 -12.79
C LEU A 145 11.97 6.22 -12.27
N ALA A 146 11.76 4.99 -12.78
CA ALA A 146 12.51 3.83 -12.30
C ALA A 146 14.04 4.03 -12.46
N GLU A 147 14.85 3.64 -11.46
CA GLU A 147 16.32 3.73 -11.56
C GLU A 147 16.95 2.45 -12.16
N ARG A 148 16.18 1.36 -12.29
CA ARG A 148 16.62 0.05 -12.78
C ARG A 148 15.64 -0.53 -13.79
N GLY A 149 16.16 -1.12 -14.86
CA GLY A 149 15.38 -1.75 -15.94
C GLY A 149 15.44 -0.97 -17.26
N ARG A 150 14.80 -1.51 -18.30
CA ARG A 150 14.62 -0.78 -19.57
C ARG A 150 13.39 0.11 -19.46
N ILE A 151 13.59 1.41 -19.53
CA ILE A 151 12.51 2.40 -19.55
C ILE A 151 12.37 2.91 -20.98
N ASP A 152 11.16 2.80 -21.52
CA ASP A 152 10.82 3.34 -22.83
C ASP A 152 10.53 4.84 -22.73
N HIS A 153 11.57 5.65 -22.49
CA HIS A 153 11.44 7.11 -22.36
C HIS A 153 10.75 7.77 -23.56
N LYS A 154 10.94 7.21 -24.77
CA LYS A 154 10.27 7.65 -26.00
C LYS A 154 8.74 7.56 -25.90
N PHE A 155 8.25 6.49 -25.29
CA PHE A 155 6.81 6.33 -25.05
C PHE A 155 6.34 7.26 -23.93
N TRP A 156 7.02 7.23 -22.77
CA TRP A 156 6.54 7.95 -21.59
C TRP A 156 6.52 9.48 -21.73
N ARG A 157 7.34 10.05 -22.62
CA ARG A 157 7.26 11.48 -23.00
C ARG A 157 6.02 11.86 -23.81
N HIS A 158 5.29 10.88 -24.32
CA HIS A 158 4.07 11.05 -25.11
C HIS A 158 2.88 10.30 -24.49
N ALA A 159 2.95 10.03 -23.18
CA ALA A 159 1.91 9.31 -22.47
C ALA A 159 0.56 10.03 -22.52
N ASP A 160 0.55 11.37 -22.54
CA ASP A 160 -0.62 12.22 -22.74
C ASP A 160 -1.36 11.91 -24.05
N LYS A 161 -0.62 11.73 -25.15
CA LYS A 161 -1.18 11.40 -26.47
C LYS A 161 -1.74 9.98 -26.50
N ALA A 162 -1.03 9.04 -25.88
CA ALA A 162 -1.51 7.68 -25.74
C ALA A 162 -2.76 7.60 -24.84
N TYR A 163 -2.87 8.47 -23.82
CA TYR A 163 -4.08 8.61 -23.01
C TYR A 163 -5.26 9.16 -23.82
N ALA A 164 -5.06 10.19 -24.64
CA ALA A 164 -6.10 10.71 -25.53
C ALA A 164 -6.66 9.60 -26.45
N ALA A 165 -5.78 8.82 -27.09
CA ALA A 165 -6.19 7.67 -27.90
C ALA A 165 -6.94 6.59 -27.08
N TYR A 166 -6.49 6.31 -25.85
CA TYR A 166 -7.19 5.38 -24.97
C TYR A 166 -8.62 5.82 -24.68
N VAL A 167 -8.85 7.12 -24.45
CA VAL A 167 -10.18 7.72 -24.22
C VAL A 167 -11.03 7.71 -25.50
N GLU A 168 -10.42 7.84 -26.68
CA GLU A 168 -11.10 7.74 -27.98
C GLU A 168 -11.53 6.32 -28.37
N GLY A 169 -11.19 5.31 -27.56
CA GLY A 169 -11.66 3.93 -27.73
C GLY A 169 -10.57 2.92 -28.08
N TYR A 170 -9.30 3.32 -28.16
CA TYR A 170 -8.16 2.40 -28.28
C TYR A 170 -7.80 1.79 -26.91
N ASN A 171 -8.78 1.12 -26.27
CA ASN A 171 -8.71 0.71 -24.86
C ASN A 171 -8.11 -0.68 -24.60
N THR A 172 -7.70 -1.40 -25.66
CA THR A 172 -7.00 -2.70 -25.55
C THR A 172 -5.52 -2.54 -25.85
N GLN A 173 -4.68 -3.41 -25.27
CA GLN A 173 -3.23 -3.36 -25.48
C GLN A 173 -2.84 -3.43 -26.95
N ALA A 174 -3.48 -4.31 -27.72
CA ALA A 174 -3.19 -4.47 -29.14
C ALA A 174 -3.59 -3.24 -29.97
N ALA A 175 -4.78 -2.67 -29.69
CA ALA A 175 -5.25 -1.48 -30.39
C ALA A 175 -4.39 -0.25 -30.08
N LEU A 176 -4.03 -0.07 -28.81
CA LEU A 176 -3.23 1.06 -28.36
C LEU A 176 -1.76 0.95 -28.81
N ASP A 177 -1.19 -0.25 -28.82
CA ASP A 177 0.15 -0.49 -29.34
C ASP A 177 0.22 -0.21 -30.85
N ALA A 178 -0.76 -0.67 -31.62
CA ALA A 178 -0.86 -0.36 -33.05
C ALA A 178 -0.96 1.16 -33.29
N TRP A 179 -1.77 1.86 -32.49
CA TRP A 179 -1.90 3.31 -32.56
C TRP A 179 -0.59 4.03 -32.22
N CYS A 180 0.13 3.60 -31.18
CA CYS A 180 1.41 4.18 -30.77
C CYS A 180 2.49 3.96 -31.83
N GLN A 181 2.53 2.79 -32.46
CA GLN A 181 3.51 2.51 -33.52
C GLN A 181 3.27 3.40 -34.75
N LEU A 182 2.00 3.63 -35.10
CA LEU A 182 1.61 4.46 -36.23
C LEU A 182 1.85 5.97 -35.97
N ASN A 183 1.45 6.47 -34.79
CA ASN A 183 1.36 7.91 -34.52
C ASN A 183 2.52 8.46 -33.67
N LEU A 184 3.11 7.63 -32.81
CA LEU A 184 4.20 8.02 -31.89
C LEU A 184 5.54 7.36 -32.25
N HIS A 185 5.56 6.52 -33.29
CA HIS A 185 6.73 5.75 -33.74
C HIS A 185 7.41 4.97 -32.60
N THR A 186 6.61 4.47 -31.66
CA THR A 186 7.08 3.71 -30.49
C THR A 186 6.04 2.67 -30.09
N ARG A 187 6.46 1.65 -29.35
CA ARG A 187 5.53 0.64 -28.82
C ARG A 187 4.86 1.14 -27.54
N CYS A 188 3.64 0.69 -27.30
CA CYS A 188 2.96 0.90 -26.03
C CYS A 188 3.42 -0.17 -25.02
N PRO A 189 4.03 0.20 -23.89
CA PRO A 189 4.35 -0.75 -22.82
C PRO A 189 3.08 -1.45 -22.31
N GLN A 190 3.17 -2.74 -22.00
CA GLN A 190 2.05 -3.49 -21.41
C GLN A 190 1.62 -2.94 -20.04
N SER A 191 2.55 -2.29 -19.34
CA SER A 191 2.29 -1.65 -18.06
C SER A 191 1.47 -0.36 -18.19
N PHE A 192 1.35 0.24 -19.38
CA PHE A 192 0.72 1.55 -19.55
C PHE A 192 -0.77 1.54 -19.21
N ILE A 193 -1.55 0.57 -19.73
CA ILE A 193 -2.99 0.49 -19.42
C ILE A 193 -3.23 0.25 -17.93
N ARG A 194 -2.37 -0.56 -17.28
CA ARG A 194 -2.42 -0.75 -15.81
C ARG A 194 -2.10 0.56 -15.09
N TRP A 195 -1.13 1.33 -15.57
CA TRP A 195 -0.75 2.62 -15.02
C TRP A 195 -1.88 3.65 -15.17
N LEU A 196 -2.53 3.75 -16.34
CA LEU A 196 -3.69 4.62 -16.55
C LEU A 196 -4.85 4.29 -15.60
N LYS A 197 -5.12 3.01 -15.34
CA LYS A 197 -6.16 2.60 -14.38
C LYS A 197 -5.86 3.03 -12.94
N ALA A 198 -4.57 3.22 -12.60
CA ALA A 198 -4.14 3.59 -11.27
C ALA A 198 -3.99 5.11 -11.07
N TYR A 199 -3.58 5.83 -12.13
CA TYR A 199 -3.20 7.25 -12.04
C TYR A 199 -4.02 8.18 -12.94
N GLY A 200 -4.84 7.65 -13.84
CA GLY A 200 -5.65 8.45 -14.75
C GLY A 200 -4.84 9.18 -15.81
N ASN A 201 -5.18 10.45 -16.04
CA ASN A 201 -4.59 11.30 -17.05
C ASN A 201 -3.13 11.67 -16.69
N PRO A 202 -2.13 11.38 -17.56
CA PRO A 202 -0.74 11.78 -17.31
C PRO A 202 -0.54 13.26 -17.03
N ALA A 203 -1.32 14.15 -17.66
CA ALA A 203 -1.21 15.59 -17.45
C ALA A 203 -1.67 16.06 -16.05
N GLU A 204 -2.35 15.20 -15.30
CA GLU A 204 -2.77 15.45 -13.92
C GLU A 204 -1.77 14.89 -12.89
N VAL A 205 -0.73 14.18 -13.35
CA VAL A 205 0.33 13.62 -12.50
C VAL A 205 1.50 14.60 -12.43
N ALA A 206 1.75 15.20 -11.27
CA ALA A 206 2.77 16.22 -11.07
C ALA A 206 4.18 15.71 -11.40
N GLU A 207 4.46 14.46 -11.09
CA GLU A 207 5.71 13.76 -11.39
C GLU A 207 5.91 13.58 -12.89
N TRP A 208 4.85 13.29 -13.63
CA TRP A 208 4.91 13.18 -15.08
C TRP A 208 5.14 14.55 -15.73
N MET A 209 4.41 15.57 -15.29
CA MET A 209 4.59 16.96 -15.74
C MET A 209 6.02 17.44 -15.53
N SER A 210 6.63 17.10 -14.38
CA SER A 210 8.03 17.40 -14.07
C SER A 210 9.01 16.60 -14.94
N TYR A 211 8.65 15.38 -15.32
CA TYR A 211 9.48 14.47 -16.12
C TYR A 211 9.49 14.80 -17.63
N VAL A 212 8.39 15.37 -18.16
CA VAL A 212 8.28 15.74 -19.58
C VAL A 212 8.63 17.19 -19.90
N SER A 213 8.78 18.03 -18.87
CA SER A 213 9.32 19.40 -18.97
C SER A 213 10.81 19.38 -19.33
#